data_AF-A0A8H4VI20-F1
#
_entry.id   AF-A0A8H4VI20-F1
#
_cell.length_a   1.000
_cell.length_b   1.000
_cell.length_c   1.000
_cell.angle_alpha   90.00
_cell.angle_beta   90.00
_cell.angle_gamma   90.00
#
_symmetry.space_group_name_H-M   'P 1'
#
loop_
_entity.id
_entity.type
_entity.pdbx_description
1 polymer ?
#
loop_
_entity_poly.entity_id
_entity_poly.type
_entity_poly.pdbx_seq_one_letter_code
_entity_poly.pdbx_strand_id
1 'polypeptide(L)'
;MIVPVSIASASGSIIPLVPADYRIPCDETIVVTNSKDNQESATIRLLLGNLLVADENIEREVIVFNGLKPLPRSTLKLTTGRAEGDGHSDFIPRRWS
;
A
#
# COMPACT_ATOMS: atom_id res chain seq x y z
N MET A 1 16.93 -2.20 -16.86
CA MET A 1 16.75 -2.96 -15.60
C MET A 1 15.44 -2.48 -14.99
N ILE A 2 14.48 -3.37 -14.80
CA ILE A 2 13.23 -3.02 -14.12
C ILE A 2 13.52 -3.13 -12.63
N VAL A 3 13.22 -2.05 -11.89
CA VAL A 3 13.46 -1.99 -10.45
C VAL A 3 12.20 -2.51 -9.75
N PRO A 4 12.30 -3.48 -8.82
CA PRO A 4 11.15 -3.98 -8.08
C PRO A 4 10.40 -2.86 -7.36
N VAL A 5 9.09 -3.01 -7.26
CA VAL A 5 8.22 -2.15 -6.46
C VAL A 5 7.75 -2.95 -5.25
N SER A 6 7.94 -2.39 -4.07
CA SER A 6 7.53 -2.97 -2.79
C SER A 6 6.78 -1.94 -1.96
N ILE A 7 6.04 -2.37 -0.94
CA ILE A 7 5.49 -1.49 0.09
C ILE A 7 6.08 -1.80 1.47
N ALA A 8 6.18 -0.80 2.34
CA ALA A 8 6.56 -1.03 3.73
C ALA A 8 5.39 -1.62 4.53
N SER A 9 5.67 -2.66 5.32
CA SER A 9 4.75 -3.16 6.33
C SER A 9 4.85 -2.35 7.63
N ALA A 10 3.85 -2.48 8.50
CA ALA A 10 3.89 -1.87 9.83
C ALA A 10 5.02 -2.41 10.73
N SER A 11 5.64 -3.54 10.39
CA SER A 11 6.80 -4.09 11.11
C SER A 11 8.14 -3.59 10.59
N GLY A 12 8.16 -2.73 9.57
CA GLY A 12 9.40 -2.25 8.93
C GLY A 12 9.98 -3.23 7.89
N SER A 13 9.28 -4.32 7.58
CA SER A 13 9.65 -5.24 6.50
C SER A 13 9.05 -4.79 5.17
N ILE A 14 9.52 -5.36 4.05
CA ILE A 14 8.90 -5.13 2.75
C ILE A 14 7.82 -6.16 2.41
N ILE A 15 6.83 -5.73 1.62
CA ILE A 15 5.87 -6.58 0.94
C ILE A 15 6.05 -6.33 -0.57
N PRO A 16 6.56 -7.29 -1.35
CA PRO A 16 6.74 -7.13 -2.79
C PRO A 16 5.40 -6.94 -3.50
N LEU A 17 5.31 -5.95 -4.39
CA LEU A 17 4.13 -5.70 -5.22
C LEU A 17 4.40 -6.04 -6.69
N VAL A 18 5.51 -5.55 -7.25
CA VAL A 18 5.92 -5.83 -8.63
C VAL A 18 7.38 -6.33 -8.63
N PRO A 19 7.65 -7.59 -9.00
CA PRO A 19 9.00 -8.12 -9.07
C PRO A 19 9.77 -7.59 -10.31
N ALA A 20 11.10 -7.77 -10.31
CA ALA A 20 11.99 -7.19 -11.34
C ALA A 20 11.78 -7.75 -12.76
N ASP A 21 11.13 -8.90 -12.89
CA ASP A 21 10.95 -9.65 -14.13
C ASP A 21 9.59 -9.39 -14.80
N TYR A 22 8.76 -8.54 -14.20
CA TYR A 22 7.45 -8.22 -14.73
C TYR A 22 7.51 -7.45 -16.06
N ARG A 23 6.58 -7.79 -16.97
CA ARG A 23 6.41 -7.04 -18.22
C ARG A 23 5.51 -5.84 -17.99
N ILE A 24 5.92 -4.68 -18.51
CA ILE A 24 5.13 -3.46 -18.49
C ILE A 24 4.26 -3.34 -19.77
N PRO A 25 3.05 -2.77 -19.69
CA PRO A 25 2.37 -2.27 -18.48
C PRO A 25 1.87 -3.41 -17.58
N CYS A 26 1.83 -3.17 -16.28
CA CYS A 26 1.27 -4.08 -15.28
C CYS A 26 0.42 -3.32 -14.27
N ASP A 27 -0.68 -3.93 -13.85
CA ASP A 27 -1.56 -3.42 -12.81
C ASP A 27 -1.61 -4.45 -11.67
N GLU A 28 -1.10 -4.08 -10.50
CA GLU A 28 -1.07 -4.94 -9.31
C GLU A 28 -1.88 -4.30 -8.18
N THR A 29 -2.57 -5.14 -7.42
CA THR A 29 -3.45 -4.71 -6.33
C THR A 29 -3.14 -5.51 -5.08
N ILE A 30 -3.01 -4.83 -3.94
CA ILE A 30 -2.82 -5.47 -2.64
C ILE A 30 -3.94 -5.11 -1.67
N VAL A 31 -4.32 -6.08 -0.84
CA VAL A 31 -5.23 -5.88 0.29
C VAL A 31 -4.41 -5.84 1.57
N VAL A 32 -4.55 -4.74 2.33
CA VAL A 32 -3.90 -4.56 3.64
C VAL A 32 -4.96 -4.35 4.74
N THR A 33 -4.59 -4.61 5.99
CA THR A 33 -5.47 -4.49 7.16
C THR A 33 -4.86 -3.58 8.22
N ASN A 34 -5.69 -3.10 9.16
CA ASN A 34 -5.22 -2.37 10.34
C ASN A 34 -4.34 -3.26 11.23
N SER A 35 -3.24 -2.67 11.71
CA SER A 35 -2.27 -3.32 12.59
C SER A 35 -2.59 -3.15 14.07
N LYS A 36 -3.47 -2.18 14.41
CA LYS A 36 -3.91 -1.86 15.78
C LYS A 36 -5.43 -1.83 15.89
N ASP A 37 -5.93 -2.09 17.10
CA ASP A 37 -7.33 -1.85 17.45
C ASP A 37 -7.65 -0.36 17.31
N ASN A 38 -8.85 -0.04 16.82
CA ASN A 38 -9.36 1.32 16.65
C ASN A 38 -8.40 2.25 15.87
N GLN A 39 -7.65 1.70 14.92
CA GLN A 39 -6.74 2.46 14.08
C GLN A 39 -7.51 3.42 13.16
N GLU A 40 -7.27 4.73 13.31
CA GLU A 40 -7.96 5.79 12.57
C GLU A 40 -7.21 6.28 11.31
N SER A 41 -5.93 5.89 11.17
CA SER A 41 -5.13 6.20 9.99
C SER A 41 -4.22 5.04 9.59
N ALA A 42 -3.86 4.96 8.31
CA ALA A 42 -2.92 3.99 7.78
C ALA A 42 -1.98 4.66 6.79
N THR A 43 -0.70 4.29 6.82
CA THR A 43 0.31 4.80 5.91
C THR A 43 0.83 3.66 5.05
N ILE A 44 0.83 3.85 3.73
CA ILE A 44 1.47 2.97 2.76
C ILE A 44 2.67 3.73 2.21
N ARG A 45 3.88 3.18 2.39
CA ARG A 45 5.12 3.71 1.79
C ARG A 45 5.47 2.85 0.59
N LEU A 46 5.54 3.45 -0.59
CA LEU A 46 5.97 2.82 -1.83
C LEU A 46 7.50 2.90 -1.94
N LEU A 47 8.13 1.76 -2.17
CA LEU A 47 9.56 1.59 -2.19
C LEU A 47 10.00 1.02 -3.54
N LEU A 48 11.16 1.47 -4.01
CA LEU A 48 11.91 0.82 -5.08
C LEU A 48 13.05 -0.01 -4.51
N GLY A 49 13.06 -1.29 -4.87
CA GLY A 49 14.00 -2.28 -4.35
C GLY A 49 13.30 -3.44 -3.64
N ASN A 50 14.12 -4.39 -3.22
CA ASN A 50 13.71 -5.64 -2.60
C ASN A 50 14.57 -6.03 -1.38
N LEU A 51 15.23 -5.06 -0.74
CA LEU A 51 15.93 -5.30 0.52
C LEU A 51 14.91 -5.57 1.63
N LEU A 52 15.19 -6.51 2.53
CA LEU A 52 14.23 -7.00 3.52
C LEU A 52 13.76 -5.90 4.50
N VAL A 53 14.62 -4.93 4.77
CA VAL A 53 14.36 -3.79 5.64
C VAL A 53 13.87 -2.62 4.79
N ALA A 54 12.69 -2.09 5.11
CA ALA A 54 12.05 -1.03 4.31
C ALA A 54 12.95 0.20 4.13
N ASP A 55 13.62 0.65 5.19
CA ASP A 55 14.44 1.86 5.19
C ASP A 55 15.78 1.71 4.45
N GLU A 56 16.15 0.50 4.03
CA GLU A 56 17.30 0.27 3.17
C GLU A 56 16.96 0.45 1.68
N ASN A 57 15.66 0.53 1.33
CA ASN A 57 15.18 0.73 -0.03
C ASN A 57 14.95 2.21 -0.34
N ILE A 58 14.75 2.53 -1.63
CA ILE A 58 14.49 3.91 -2.05
C ILE A 58 13.00 4.21 -1.91
N GLU A 59 12.64 5.10 -0.99
CA GLU A 59 11.27 5.61 -0.88
C GLU A 59 10.90 6.46 -2.11
N ARG A 60 9.70 6.21 -2.65
CA ARG A 60 9.17 6.96 -3.80
C ARG A 60 7.95 7.79 -3.44
N GLU A 61 7.02 7.19 -2.72
CA GLU A 61 5.73 7.80 -2.45
C GLU A 61 5.22 7.35 -1.08
N VAL A 62 4.49 8.23 -0.40
CA VAL A 62 3.84 7.94 0.87
C VAL A 62 2.37 8.32 0.73
N ILE A 63 1.51 7.33 0.92
CA ILE A 63 0.05 7.48 0.85
C ILE A 63 -0.48 7.34 2.27
N VAL A 64 -1.26 8.34 2.72
CA VAL A 64 -1.86 8.35 4.05
C VAL A 64 -3.39 8.28 3.93
N PHE A 65 -3.96 7.23 4.50
CA PHE A 65 -5.40 7.08 4.68
C PHE A 65 -5.76 7.62 6.07
N ASN A 66 -6.66 8.60 6.12
CA ASN A 66 -7.17 9.18 7.36
C ASN A 66 -8.67 8.89 7.50
N GLY A 67 -9.19 9.01 8.73
CA GLY A 67 -10.63 8.82 8.99
C GLY A 67 -11.10 7.38 8.86
N LEU A 68 -10.21 6.41 9.10
CA LEU A 68 -10.57 4.99 9.12
C LEU A 68 -11.57 4.74 10.26
N LYS A 69 -12.57 3.92 9.99
CA LYS A 69 -13.54 3.52 11.02
C LYS A 69 -12.78 2.75 12.13
N PRO A 70 -12.95 3.11 13.42
CA PRO A 70 -12.36 2.35 14.50
C PRO A 70 -12.98 0.95 14.54
N LEU A 71 -12.14 -0.05 14.32
CA LEU A 71 -12.47 -1.47 14.30
C LEU A 71 -11.39 -2.26 15.05
N PRO A 72 -11.70 -3.46 15.56
CA PRO A 72 -10.67 -4.36 16.07
C PRO A 72 -9.57 -4.62 15.05
N ARG A 73 -8.37 -4.92 15.52
CA ARG A 73 -7.22 -5.30 14.71
C ARG A 73 -7.60 -6.40 13.71
N SER A 74 -6.97 -6.38 12.54
CA SER A 74 -7.17 -7.38 11.48
C SER A 74 -8.58 -7.43 10.88
N THR A 75 -9.39 -6.37 11.06
CA THR A 75 -10.80 -6.33 10.59
C THR A 75 -10.98 -5.39 9.40
N LEU A 76 -10.15 -4.36 9.29
CA LEU A 76 -10.21 -3.41 8.18
C LEU A 76 -9.67 -4.06 6.90
N LYS A 77 -10.28 -3.77 5.75
CA LYS A 77 -9.72 -4.13 4.43
C LYS A 77 -9.53 -2.86 3.63
N LEU A 78 -8.28 -2.57 3.28
CA LEU A 78 -7.89 -1.48 2.39
C LEU A 78 -7.31 -2.10 1.12
N THR A 79 -7.74 -1.61 -0.04
CA THR A 79 -7.29 -2.11 -1.34
C THR A 79 -6.68 -0.96 -2.12
N THR A 80 -5.46 -1.14 -2.62
CA THR A 80 -4.82 -0.15 -3.49
C THR A 80 -5.27 -0.39 -4.93
N GLY A 81 -6.00 0.56 -5.53
CA GLY A 81 -6.43 0.46 -6.93
C GLY A 81 -6.49 1.83 -7.58
N ARG A 82 -6.39 1.89 -8.91
CA ARG A 82 -6.51 3.15 -9.65
C ARG A 82 -7.89 3.77 -9.41
N ALA A 83 -7.91 5.01 -8.93
CA ALA A 83 -9.12 5.80 -8.89
C ALA A 83 -9.53 6.12 -10.34
N GLU A 84 -10.71 5.67 -10.77
CA GLU A 84 -11.34 6.19 -11.99
C GLU A 84 -11.99 7.54 -11.63
N GLY A 85 -11.24 8.62 -11.84
CA GLY A 85 -11.69 10.00 -11.61
C GLY A 85 -10.63 11.00 -12.07
N ASP A 86 -11.07 12.04 -12.79
CA ASP A 86 -10.24 13.01 -13.50
C ASP A 86 -9.12 13.63 -12.66
N GLY A 87 -7.86 13.37 -13.03
CA GLY A 87 -6.71 14.24 -12.73
C GLY A 87 -6.32 14.46 -11.26
N HIS A 88 -7.00 13.83 -10.31
CA HIS A 88 -6.67 13.84 -8.88
C HIS A 88 -6.81 12.41 -8.35
N SER A 89 -5.71 11.84 -7.88
CA SER A 89 -5.65 10.47 -7.38
C SER A 89 -6.33 10.37 -6.01
N ASP A 90 -7.65 10.47 -6.01
CA ASP A 90 -8.50 10.22 -4.85
C ASP A 90 -8.77 8.71 -4.74
N PHE A 91 -7.94 8.02 -3.97
CA PHE A 91 -8.14 6.61 -3.63
C PHE A 91 -9.39 6.45 -2.75
N ILE A 92 -10.50 6.00 -3.36
CA ILE A 92 -11.77 5.81 -2.66
C ILE A 92 -11.74 4.48 -1.88
N PRO A 93 -11.86 4.48 -0.53
CA PRO A 93 -12.13 3.25 0.20
C PRO A 93 -13.53 2.74 -0.21
N ARG A 94 -13.58 1.72 -1.08
CA ARG A 94 -14.87 1.11 -1.47
C ARG A 94 -15.44 0.31 -0.30
N ARG A 95 -16.55 0.81 0.23
CA ARG A 95 -17.39 0.15 1.24
C ARG A 95 -18.31 -0.85 0.50
N TRP A 96 -18.29 -2.12 0.88
CA TRP A 96 -19.31 -3.08 0.45
C TRP A 96 -20.12 -3.53 1.67
N SER A 97 -21.44 -3.47 1.49
CA SER A 97 -22.49 -3.92 2.43
C SER A 97 -22.63 -5.43 2.44
#